data_AF-A0A6A4WBD7-F1
#
_entry.id   AF-A0A6A4WBD7-F1
#
_cell.length_a   1.000
_cell.length_b   1.000
_cell.length_c   1.000
_cell.angle_alpha   90.00
_cell.angle_beta   90.00
_cell.angle_gamma   90.00
#
_symmetry.space_group_name_H-M   'P 1'
#
loop_
_entity.id
_entity.type
_entity.pdbx_description
1 polymer ?
#
loop_
_entity_poly.entity_id
_entity_poly.type
_entity_poly.pdbx_seq_one_letter_code
_entity_poly.pdbx_strand_id
1 'polypeptide(L)'
;MDYQEEEERPRPDFAARAPAYGKNPITGQREPTFPHGVRLKRIAAGAGIIVLMMSLVIIFIVAVIIYRVLVSIPLFQNPTFRSQAQAISSLSGAIVNLILIMCMGRVYEKLAYRLTVWEMHRTQSEFEDNLTFKVFVFQFINFYSSIFYIAFFKGRFVGYPGHYNHILGLRNEDCAAGGCLVELAQQLAVIMIGKQMVNNAQEIILPKLKAFWQNRGVKGMSGACSKTRWEEDYQLIDSEGLFQEYLEMVLQFGFITIFVAAFPLAPLFALLNNWVEIRLDAQKFLCETRRPVPERCANIGIWFTILETLAHLAVISNAFLIAFTSEFLPKMLYQYEMHWHLEGYVNFTMAYAPNSSDPDVKGDCRYRGFRDENGKFTTFYWRLLAVRLGFVILFEHVVFFICKMIDLVVPDVPESLNMKIKRERYLAKQALADASAIGTGGGDEEKDELTEPPADTLVYLPGQAEDGVRTAL
;
A
#
# COMPACT_ATOMS: atom_id res chain seq x y z
N MET A 1 20.46 10.37 -25.38
CA MET A 1 19.97 8.98 -25.44
C MET A 1 18.47 9.04 -25.32
N ASP A 2 17.77 9.14 -26.44
CA ASP A 2 16.32 9.02 -26.42
C ASP A 2 15.98 7.60 -25.99
N TYR A 3 15.06 7.47 -25.03
CA TYR A 3 14.38 6.21 -24.79
C TYR A 3 13.60 5.90 -26.07
N GLN A 4 14.19 5.13 -26.99
CA GLN A 4 13.42 4.52 -28.04
C GLN A 4 12.55 3.47 -27.35
N GLU A 5 11.25 3.73 -27.27
CA GLU A 5 10.24 2.70 -26.98
C GLU A 5 10.36 1.63 -28.07
N GLU A 6 11.27 0.67 -27.89
CA GLU A 6 11.19 -0.57 -28.65
C GLU A 6 9.86 -1.22 -28.27
N GLU A 7 9.00 -1.41 -29.25
CA GLU A 7 7.71 -2.06 -29.05
C GLU A 7 7.92 -3.42 -28.40
N GLU A 8 7.41 -3.57 -27.18
CA GLU A 8 7.66 -4.75 -26.36
C GLU A 8 7.11 -6.00 -27.07
N ARG A 9 7.95 -7.04 -27.16
CA ARG A 9 7.57 -8.27 -27.86
C ARG A 9 6.41 -8.95 -27.13
N PRO A 10 5.46 -9.58 -27.86
CA PRO A 10 4.41 -10.34 -27.23
C PRO A 10 5.00 -11.50 -26.42
N ARG A 11 4.41 -11.78 -25.26
CA ARG A 11 4.86 -12.87 -24.39
C ARG A 11 4.80 -14.21 -25.12
N PRO A 12 5.75 -15.13 -24.88
CA PRO A 12 5.76 -16.45 -25.53
C PRO A 12 4.46 -17.23 -25.33
N ASP A 13 3.89 -17.22 -24.12
CA ASP A 13 2.62 -17.87 -23.81
C ASP A 13 1.45 -17.25 -24.58
N PHE A 14 1.46 -15.92 -24.77
CA PHE A 14 0.46 -15.22 -25.55
C PHE A 14 0.57 -15.60 -27.02
N ALA A 15 1.79 -15.55 -27.57
CA ALA A 15 2.05 -15.92 -28.96
C ALA A 15 1.69 -17.38 -29.27
N ALA A 16 1.92 -18.30 -28.33
CA ALA A 16 1.61 -19.72 -28.50
C ALA A 16 0.12 -20.05 -28.40
N ARG A 17 -0.63 -19.34 -27.54
CA ARG A 17 -2.05 -19.65 -27.25
C ARG A 17 -3.05 -18.71 -27.94
N ALA A 18 -2.57 -17.66 -28.61
CA ALA A 18 -3.44 -16.72 -29.31
C ALA A 18 -4.24 -17.46 -30.41
N PRO A 19 -5.57 -17.30 -30.45
CA PRO A 19 -6.43 -18.05 -31.37
C PRO A 19 -6.40 -17.50 -32.80
N ALA A 20 -5.92 -16.27 -33.01
CA ALA A 20 -5.97 -15.59 -34.30
C ALA A 20 -4.71 -14.74 -34.54
N TYR A 21 -4.45 -14.43 -35.80
CA TYR A 21 -3.43 -13.45 -36.23
C TYR A 21 -4.12 -12.27 -36.89
N GLY A 22 -3.77 -11.06 -36.47
CA GLY A 22 -4.26 -9.79 -37.02
C GLY A 22 -3.13 -9.00 -37.66
N LYS A 23 -3.45 -8.08 -38.58
CA LYS A 23 -2.46 -7.15 -39.15
C LYS A 23 -2.39 -5.92 -38.25
N ASN A 24 -1.21 -5.57 -37.76
CA ASN A 24 -0.99 -4.35 -37.00
C ASN A 24 -1.20 -3.13 -37.93
N PRO A 25 -2.06 -2.15 -37.56
CA PRO A 25 -2.37 -1.01 -38.42
C PRO A 25 -1.19 -0.06 -38.64
N ILE A 26 -0.20 -0.07 -37.75
CA ILE A 26 0.96 0.84 -37.79
C ILE A 26 2.12 0.16 -38.53
N THR A 27 2.56 -1.01 -38.04
CA THR A 27 3.73 -1.71 -38.61
C THR A 27 3.39 -2.50 -39.87
N GLY A 28 2.11 -2.79 -40.12
CA GLY A 28 1.65 -3.62 -41.21
C GLY A 28 2.00 -5.11 -41.09
N GLN A 29 2.65 -5.53 -40.00
CA GLN A 29 3.06 -6.91 -39.77
C GLN A 29 1.89 -7.76 -39.24
N ARG A 30 1.95 -9.08 -39.48
CA ARG A 30 0.97 -10.03 -38.92
C ARG A 30 1.42 -10.47 -37.54
N GLU A 31 0.58 -10.23 -36.54
CA GLU A 31 0.87 -10.49 -35.13
C GLU A 31 -0.24 -11.33 -34.50
N PRO A 32 0.06 -12.16 -33.48
CA PRO A 32 -0.95 -12.87 -32.71
C PRO A 32 -1.90 -11.88 -32.03
N THR A 33 -3.21 -12.12 -32.11
CA THR A 33 -4.24 -11.24 -31.54
C THR A 33 -5.27 -12.04 -30.75
N PHE A 34 -5.80 -11.41 -29.70
CA PHE A 34 -6.81 -12.00 -28.84
C PHE A 34 -8.07 -11.12 -28.84
N PRO A 35 -9.28 -11.67 -29.10
CA PRO A 35 -10.50 -10.86 -29.19
C PRO A 35 -10.81 -10.13 -27.87
N HIS A 36 -10.88 -8.79 -27.93
CA HIS A 36 -11.14 -7.95 -26.75
C HIS A 36 -12.43 -8.32 -26.00
N GLY A 37 -13.50 -8.67 -26.71
CA GLY A 37 -14.77 -9.06 -26.08
C GLY A 37 -14.69 -10.34 -25.25
N VAL A 38 -13.87 -11.31 -25.67
CA VAL A 38 -13.62 -12.54 -24.88
C VAL A 38 -12.74 -12.19 -23.69
N ARG A 39 -11.73 -11.33 -23.88
CA ARG A 39 -10.84 -10.86 -22.81
C ARG A 39 -11.62 -10.16 -21.71
N LEU A 40 -12.50 -9.24 -22.08
CA LEU A 40 -13.30 -8.49 -21.12
C LEU A 40 -14.19 -9.41 -20.28
N LYS A 41 -14.80 -10.45 -20.88
CA LYS A 41 -15.58 -11.46 -20.15
C LYS A 41 -14.70 -12.25 -19.17
N ARG A 42 -13.47 -12.60 -19.55
CA ARG A 42 -12.52 -13.28 -18.65
C ARG A 42 -12.08 -12.35 -17.51
N ILE A 43 -11.74 -11.10 -17.81
CA ILE A 43 -11.38 -10.10 -16.78
C ILE A 43 -12.55 -9.90 -15.81
N ALA A 44 -13.78 -9.78 -16.30
CA ALA A 44 -14.96 -9.63 -15.45
C ALA A 44 -15.19 -10.87 -14.54
N ALA A 45 -15.03 -12.08 -15.08
CA ALA A 45 -15.10 -13.30 -14.29
C ALA A 45 -13.96 -13.40 -13.26
N GLY A 46 -12.74 -12.99 -13.64
CA GLY A 46 -11.58 -12.89 -12.75
C GLY A 46 -11.82 -11.91 -11.61
N ALA A 47 -12.37 -10.73 -11.90
CA ALA A 47 -12.79 -9.75 -10.90
C ALA A 47 -13.85 -10.32 -9.94
N GLY A 48 -14.81 -11.10 -10.44
CA GLY A 48 -15.79 -11.81 -9.60
C GLY A 48 -15.13 -12.80 -8.63
N ILE A 49 -14.12 -13.56 -9.08
CA ILE A 49 -13.36 -14.46 -8.21
C ILE A 49 -12.58 -13.68 -7.13
N ILE A 50 -12.01 -12.53 -7.49
CA ILE A 50 -11.32 -11.66 -6.53
C ILE A 50 -12.29 -11.17 -5.46
N VAL A 51 -13.47 -10.67 -5.83
CA VAL A 51 -14.50 -10.23 -4.89
C VAL A 51 -14.93 -11.38 -3.95
N LEU A 52 -15.09 -12.59 -4.49
CA LEU A 52 -15.37 -13.77 -3.68
C LEU A 52 -14.23 -14.04 -2.67
N MET A 53 -12.98 -13.97 -3.11
CA MET A 53 -11.82 -14.11 -2.21
C MET A 53 -11.78 -12.99 -1.16
N MET A 54 -12.17 -11.76 -1.51
CA MET A 54 -12.27 -10.68 -0.52
C MET A 54 -13.34 -10.96 0.53
N SER A 55 -14.48 -11.52 0.13
CA SER A 55 -15.51 -11.91 1.10
C SER A 55 -15.03 -13.02 2.05
N LEU A 56 -14.21 -13.96 1.57
CA LEU A 56 -13.61 -14.99 2.42
C LEU A 56 -12.69 -14.40 3.49
N VAL A 57 -11.91 -13.36 3.17
CA VAL A 57 -11.09 -12.64 4.16
C VAL A 57 -11.96 -12.08 5.28
N ILE A 58 -13.10 -11.45 4.94
CA ILE A 58 -14.03 -10.92 5.93
C ILE A 58 -14.58 -12.03 6.84
N ILE A 59 -14.93 -13.19 6.26
CA ILE A 59 -15.38 -14.36 7.04
C ILE A 59 -14.30 -14.83 8.02
N PHE A 60 -13.04 -14.90 7.59
CA PHE A 60 -11.95 -15.28 8.48
C PHE A 60 -11.73 -14.28 9.62
N ILE A 61 -11.89 -12.99 9.39
CA ILE A 61 -11.82 -11.99 10.47
C ILE A 61 -12.93 -12.22 11.49
N VAL A 62 -14.16 -12.43 11.02
CA VAL A 62 -15.28 -12.76 11.90
C VAL A 62 -14.99 -14.04 12.69
N ALA A 63 -14.38 -15.05 12.06
CA ALA A 63 -13.95 -16.26 12.75
C ALA A 63 -12.88 -16.00 13.82
N VAL A 64 -11.90 -15.12 13.56
CA VAL A 64 -10.89 -14.70 14.55
C VAL A 64 -11.53 -13.95 15.71
N ILE A 65 -12.51 -13.09 15.45
CA ILE A 65 -13.26 -12.38 16.50
C ILE A 65 -14.03 -13.39 17.36
N ILE A 66 -14.75 -14.32 16.73
CA ILE A 66 -15.46 -15.38 17.45
C ILE A 66 -14.47 -16.20 18.30
N TYR A 67 -13.31 -16.54 17.76
CA TYR A 67 -12.25 -17.23 18.51
C TYR A 67 -11.81 -16.44 19.75
N ARG A 68 -11.57 -15.13 19.63
CA ARG A 68 -11.19 -14.26 20.78
C ARG A 68 -12.27 -14.28 21.86
N VAL A 69 -13.53 -14.16 21.46
CA VAL A 69 -14.68 -14.22 22.39
C VAL A 69 -14.72 -15.58 23.09
N LEU A 70 -14.63 -16.68 22.35
CA LEU A 70 -14.67 -18.03 22.90
C LEU A 70 -13.50 -18.32 23.86
N VAL A 71 -12.30 -17.84 23.57
CA VAL A 71 -11.15 -17.95 24.48
C VAL A 71 -11.34 -17.09 25.73
N SER A 72 -11.96 -15.92 25.62
CA SER A 72 -12.14 -15.03 26.77
C SER A 72 -13.06 -15.63 27.84
N ILE A 73 -14.10 -16.38 27.46
CA ILE A 73 -15.10 -16.95 28.38
C ILE A 73 -14.47 -17.80 29.50
N PRO A 74 -13.70 -18.88 29.22
CA PRO A 74 -13.05 -19.67 30.26
C PRO A 74 -11.95 -18.89 31.00
N LEU A 75 -11.31 -17.91 30.36
CA LEU A 75 -10.31 -17.07 31.04
C LEU A 75 -10.94 -16.17 32.11
N PHE A 76 -12.16 -15.67 31.88
CA PHE A 76 -12.90 -14.88 32.87
C PHE A 76 -13.52 -15.72 34.00
N GLN A 77 -13.74 -17.02 33.77
CA GLN A 77 -14.19 -17.96 34.80
C GLN A 77 -13.06 -18.31 35.79
N ASN A 78 -11.81 -18.33 35.33
CA ASN A 78 -10.65 -18.61 36.18
C ASN A 78 -10.24 -17.38 37.01
N PRO A 79 -10.24 -17.45 38.36
CA PRO A 79 -10.01 -16.28 39.22
C PRO A 79 -8.58 -15.71 39.11
N THR A 80 -7.59 -16.54 38.78
CA THR A 80 -6.19 -16.13 38.59
C THR A 80 -5.97 -15.35 37.30
N PHE A 81 -6.65 -15.72 36.22
CA PHE A 81 -6.45 -15.13 34.90
C PHE A 81 -7.46 -14.03 34.56
N ARG A 82 -8.48 -13.82 35.40
CA ARG A 82 -9.55 -12.83 35.17
C ARG A 82 -9.02 -11.41 34.88
N SER A 83 -7.96 -10.96 35.55
CA SER A 83 -7.39 -9.62 35.34
C SER A 83 -6.61 -9.49 34.02
N GLN A 84 -6.02 -10.58 33.53
CA GLN A 84 -5.20 -10.61 32.31
C GLN A 84 -5.95 -11.22 31.10
N ALA A 85 -7.18 -11.70 31.31
CA ALA A 85 -7.97 -12.43 30.33
C ALA A 85 -8.08 -11.69 28.99
N GLN A 86 -8.35 -10.38 29.05
CA GLN A 86 -8.49 -9.53 27.87
C GLN A 86 -7.17 -9.37 27.11
N ALA A 87 -6.06 -9.20 27.83
CA ALA A 87 -4.74 -9.06 27.22
C ALA A 87 -4.30 -10.36 26.55
N ILE A 88 -4.50 -11.50 27.23
CA ILE A 88 -4.15 -12.83 26.71
C ILE A 88 -5.00 -13.18 25.48
N SER A 89 -6.33 -12.96 25.54
CA SER A 89 -7.22 -13.19 24.40
C SER A 89 -6.88 -12.29 23.20
N SER A 90 -6.54 -11.02 23.46
CA SER A 90 -6.14 -10.11 22.38
C SER A 90 -4.82 -10.52 21.73
N LEU A 91 -3.82 -10.92 22.54
CA LEU A 91 -2.53 -11.39 22.04
C LEU A 91 -2.65 -12.70 21.26
N SER A 92 -3.36 -13.69 21.79
CA SER A 92 -3.57 -14.98 21.11
C SER A 92 -4.34 -14.80 19.80
N GLY A 93 -5.38 -13.96 19.80
CA GLY A 93 -6.12 -13.62 18.59
C GLY A 93 -5.28 -12.87 17.56
N ALA A 94 -4.31 -12.04 17.98
CA ALA A 94 -3.39 -11.36 17.06
C ALA A 94 -2.44 -12.36 16.39
N ILE A 95 -1.93 -13.34 17.14
CA ILE A 95 -1.06 -14.41 16.60
C ILE A 95 -1.83 -15.29 15.60
N VAL A 96 -3.06 -15.72 15.94
CA VAL A 96 -3.89 -16.51 15.02
C VAL A 96 -4.18 -15.74 13.74
N ASN A 97 -4.53 -14.45 13.85
CA ASN A 97 -4.74 -13.58 12.70
C ASN A 97 -3.49 -13.49 11.81
N LEU A 98 -2.31 -13.32 12.40
CA LEU A 98 -1.04 -13.26 11.67
C LEU A 98 -0.77 -14.55 10.89
N ILE A 99 -0.97 -15.72 11.51
CA ILE A 99 -0.80 -17.02 10.86
C ILE A 99 -1.77 -17.17 9.67
N LEU A 100 -3.04 -16.77 9.86
CA LEU A 100 -4.04 -16.81 8.79
C LEU A 100 -3.66 -15.90 7.62
N ILE A 101 -3.21 -14.67 7.91
CA ILE A 101 -2.74 -13.70 6.90
C ILE A 101 -1.60 -14.31 6.08
N MET A 102 -0.59 -14.90 6.74
CA MET A 102 0.56 -15.51 6.05
C MET A 102 0.17 -16.71 5.18
N CYS A 103 -0.76 -17.54 5.65
CA CYS A 103 -1.26 -18.70 4.89
C CYS A 103 -2.06 -18.25 3.66
N MET A 104 -3.01 -17.35 3.85
CA MET A 104 -3.88 -16.84 2.80
C MET A 104 -3.12 -16.06 1.72
N GLY A 105 -2.10 -15.28 2.10
CA GLY A 105 -1.22 -14.58 1.15
C GLY A 105 -0.62 -15.52 0.11
N ARG A 106 -0.04 -16.64 0.55
CA ARG A 106 0.57 -17.63 -0.36
C ARG A 106 -0.43 -18.33 -1.28
N VAL A 107 -1.63 -18.62 -0.77
CA VAL A 107 -2.69 -19.23 -1.58
C VAL A 107 -3.14 -18.24 -2.66
N TYR A 108 -3.31 -16.98 -2.29
CA TYR A 108 -3.79 -15.95 -3.21
C TYR A 108 -2.77 -15.58 -4.27
N GLU A 109 -1.48 -15.45 -3.96
CA GLU A 109 -0.46 -15.18 -4.98
C GLU A 109 -0.48 -16.22 -6.11
N LYS A 110 -0.58 -17.50 -5.75
CA LYS A 110 -0.72 -18.60 -6.72
C LYS A 110 -2.02 -18.49 -7.52
N LEU A 111 -3.11 -18.11 -6.88
CA LEU A 111 -4.40 -17.91 -7.55
C LEU A 111 -4.35 -16.72 -8.51
N ALA A 112 -3.82 -15.58 -8.07
CA ALA A 112 -3.69 -14.35 -8.84
C ALA A 112 -2.84 -14.58 -10.09
N TYR A 113 -1.73 -15.30 -9.97
CA TYR A 113 -0.91 -15.72 -11.12
C TYR A 113 -1.71 -16.58 -12.11
N ARG A 114 -2.48 -17.57 -11.63
CA ARG A 114 -3.33 -18.40 -12.50
C ARG A 114 -4.43 -17.58 -13.18
N LEU A 115 -5.03 -16.63 -12.48
CA LEU A 115 -6.06 -15.75 -13.02
C LEU A 115 -5.48 -14.82 -14.10
N THR A 116 -4.32 -14.20 -13.88
CA THR A 116 -3.70 -13.34 -14.89
C THR A 116 -3.22 -14.11 -16.11
N VAL A 117 -2.74 -15.35 -15.94
CA VAL A 117 -2.43 -16.23 -17.08
C VAL A 117 -3.70 -16.55 -17.87
N TRP A 118 -4.85 -16.72 -17.21
CA TRP A 118 -6.12 -16.97 -17.86
C TRP A 118 -6.67 -15.75 -18.63
N GLU A 119 -6.39 -14.53 -18.14
CA GLU A 119 -6.78 -13.26 -18.77
C GLU A 119 -6.07 -12.98 -20.10
N MET A 120 -4.94 -13.63 -20.40
CA MET A 120 -4.22 -13.53 -21.68
C MET A 120 -3.80 -12.08 -22.04
N HIS A 121 -2.91 -11.48 -21.23
CA HIS A 121 -2.26 -10.19 -21.52
C HIS A 121 -1.18 -10.33 -22.60
N ARG A 122 -1.01 -9.31 -23.45
CA ARG A 122 -0.14 -9.38 -24.64
C ARG A 122 1.33 -9.23 -24.27
N THR A 123 1.66 -8.19 -23.50
CA THR A 123 3.04 -7.83 -23.14
C THR A 123 3.37 -8.24 -21.70
N GLN A 124 4.65 -8.32 -21.35
CA GLN A 124 5.10 -8.68 -20.00
C GLN A 124 4.75 -7.56 -19.02
N SER A 125 4.92 -6.28 -19.41
CA SER A 125 4.52 -5.15 -18.58
C SER A 125 3.01 -5.16 -18.25
N GLU A 126 2.13 -5.36 -19.24
CA GLU A 126 0.68 -5.45 -18.97
C GLU A 126 0.33 -6.61 -18.03
N PHE A 127 1.02 -7.74 -18.18
CA PHE A 127 0.81 -8.90 -17.33
C PHE A 127 1.24 -8.63 -15.89
N GLU A 128 2.43 -8.05 -15.70
CA GLU A 128 2.98 -7.74 -14.39
C GLU A 128 2.19 -6.65 -13.68
N ASP A 129 1.75 -5.60 -14.37
CA ASP A 129 0.90 -4.55 -13.80
C ASP A 129 -0.43 -5.12 -13.29
N ASN A 130 -1.08 -5.95 -14.11
CA ASN A 130 -2.35 -6.59 -13.76
C ASN A 130 -2.20 -7.65 -12.66
N LEU A 131 -1.07 -8.35 -12.59
CA LEU A 131 -0.76 -9.27 -11.50
C LEU A 131 -0.52 -8.50 -10.21
N THR A 132 0.29 -7.44 -10.29
CA THR A 132 0.65 -6.57 -9.19
C THR A 132 -0.59 -5.95 -8.56
N PHE A 133 -1.46 -5.35 -9.37
CA PHE A 133 -2.71 -4.77 -8.90
C PHE A 133 -3.58 -5.78 -8.15
N LYS A 134 -3.74 -7.00 -8.69
CA LYS A 134 -4.58 -8.04 -8.07
C LYS A 134 -4.00 -8.54 -6.75
N VAL A 135 -2.69 -8.77 -6.69
CA VAL A 135 -2.00 -9.20 -5.46
C VAL A 135 -2.06 -8.08 -4.43
N PHE A 136 -1.81 -6.83 -4.83
CA PHE A 136 -1.91 -5.68 -3.95
C PHE A 136 -3.30 -5.53 -3.34
N VAL A 137 -4.38 -5.53 -4.14
CA VAL A 137 -5.76 -5.38 -3.62
C VAL A 137 -6.09 -6.44 -2.57
N PHE A 138 -5.67 -7.68 -2.81
CA PHE A 138 -5.89 -8.75 -1.85
C PHE A 138 -5.08 -8.56 -0.58
N GLN A 139 -3.77 -8.32 -0.71
CA GLN A 139 -2.89 -8.12 0.44
C GLN A 139 -3.32 -6.90 1.25
N PHE A 140 -3.73 -5.82 0.60
CA PHE A 140 -4.30 -4.64 1.23
C PHE A 140 -5.48 -5.04 2.13
N ILE A 141 -6.52 -5.67 1.59
CA ILE A 141 -7.67 -6.05 2.42
C ILE A 141 -7.27 -7.09 3.47
N ASN A 142 -6.41 -8.06 3.16
CA ASN A 142 -5.96 -9.08 4.12
C ASN A 142 -5.25 -8.47 5.34
N PHE A 143 -4.33 -7.52 5.12
CA PHE A 143 -3.60 -6.85 6.20
C PHE A 143 -4.44 -5.77 6.91
N TYR A 144 -5.15 -4.93 6.16
CA TYR A 144 -5.81 -3.75 6.71
C TYR A 144 -7.20 -4.00 7.26
N SER A 145 -7.90 -5.06 6.84
CA SER A 145 -9.29 -5.32 7.26
C SER A 145 -9.45 -5.48 8.77
N SER A 146 -8.52 -6.18 9.43
CA SER A 146 -8.54 -6.33 10.90
C SER A 146 -8.37 -4.98 11.63
N ILE A 147 -7.52 -4.10 11.09
CA ILE A 147 -7.24 -2.76 11.61
C ILE A 147 -8.44 -1.85 11.36
N PHE A 148 -9.03 -1.90 10.16
CA PHE A 148 -10.26 -1.17 9.82
C PHE A 148 -11.45 -1.59 10.69
N TYR A 149 -11.57 -2.89 11.02
CA TYR A 149 -12.57 -3.36 11.97
C TYR A 149 -12.40 -2.72 13.35
N ILE A 150 -11.19 -2.75 13.91
CA ILE A 150 -10.89 -2.16 15.22
C ILE A 150 -11.12 -0.64 15.20
N ALA A 151 -10.73 0.03 14.11
CA ALA A 151 -10.86 1.47 13.96
C ALA A 151 -12.32 1.93 13.87
N PHE A 152 -13.14 1.27 13.04
CA PHE A 152 -14.43 1.82 12.61
C PHE A 152 -15.66 1.05 13.10
N PHE A 153 -15.54 -0.26 13.35
CA PHE A 153 -16.69 -1.12 13.65
C PHE A 153 -16.73 -1.59 15.10
N LYS A 154 -15.58 -1.86 15.71
CA LYS A 154 -15.48 -2.35 17.09
C LYS A 154 -16.10 -1.36 18.08
N GLY A 155 -16.90 -1.86 19.03
CA GLY A 155 -17.55 -1.06 20.07
C GLY A 155 -18.71 -0.17 19.62
N ARG A 156 -19.05 -0.07 18.32
CA ARG A 156 -20.15 0.79 17.85
C ARG A 156 -21.52 0.12 17.84
N PHE A 157 -21.55 -1.19 17.57
CA PHE A 157 -22.80 -1.94 17.35
C PHE A 157 -23.14 -2.90 18.51
N VAL A 158 -22.67 -2.64 19.72
CA VAL A 158 -22.84 -3.57 20.86
C VAL A 158 -24.21 -3.46 21.52
N GLY A 159 -24.81 -2.28 21.50
CA GLY A 159 -26.10 -2.00 22.17
C GLY A 159 -25.88 -1.34 23.53
N TYR A 160 -26.68 -1.73 24.53
CA TYR A 160 -26.54 -1.28 25.91
C TYR A 160 -26.91 -2.42 26.88
N PRO A 161 -26.49 -2.36 28.15
CA PRO A 161 -26.83 -3.39 29.14
C PRO A 161 -28.33 -3.70 29.17
N GLY A 162 -28.69 -4.99 29.07
CA GLY A 162 -30.08 -5.46 28.98
C GLY A 162 -30.60 -5.68 27.55
N HIS A 163 -30.07 -4.94 26.56
CA HIS A 163 -30.43 -5.08 25.15
C HIS A 163 -29.16 -5.06 24.28
N TYR A 164 -28.40 -6.15 24.36
CA TYR A 164 -27.23 -6.34 23.51
C TYR A 164 -27.61 -6.82 22.12
N ASN A 165 -26.88 -6.35 21.12
CA ASN A 165 -26.95 -6.93 19.79
C ASN A 165 -26.11 -8.21 19.76
N HIS A 166 -26.74 -9.30 19.34
CA HIS A 166 -26.09 -10.59 19.20
C HIS A 166 -25.88 -10.89 17.72
N ILE A 167 -24.63 -11.18 17.33
CA ILE A 167 -24.29 -11.71 16.02
C ILE A 167 -24.02 -13.20 16.18
N LEU A 168 -24.77 -14.04 15.46
CA LEU A 168 -24.67 -15.51 15.54
C LEU A 168 -24.82 -16.06 16.98
N GLY A 169 -25.66 -15.42 17.80
CA GLY A 169 -25.89 -15.79 19.20
C GLY A 169 -24.79 -15.33 20.19
N LEU A 170 -23.73 -14.70 19.72
CA LEU A 170 -22.63 -14.17 20.54
C LEU A 170 -22.75 -12.66 20.73
N ARG A 171 -22.36 -12.15 21.90
CA ARG A 171 -22.32 -10.70 22.19
C ARG A 171 -21.19 -10.05 21.39
N ASN A 172 -21.47 -8.91 20.75
CA ASN A 172 -20.46 -8.12 20.04
C ASN A 172 -19.35 -7.61 20.99
N GLU A 173 -18.13 -7.48 20.45
CA GLU A 173 -16.98 -7.01 21.22
C GLU A 173 -17.05 -5.51 21.53
N ASP A 174 -16.90 -5.20 22.82
CA ASP A 174 -16.67 -3.85 23.33
C ASP A 174 -15.18 -3.48 23.28
N CYS A 175 -14.89 -2.19 23.32
CA CYS A 175 -13.53 -1.68 23.51
C CYS A 175 -13.17 -1.60 24.99
N ALA A 176 -11.88 -1.72 25.31
CA ALA A 176 -11.37 -1.52 26.67
C ALA A 176 -11.60 -0.09 27.17
N ALA A 177 -11.42 0.12 28.49
CA ALA A 177 -11.61 1.42 29.14
C ALA A 177 -10.75 2.55 28.54
N GLY A 178 -9.58 2.23 27.98
CA GLY A 178 -8.69 3.17 27.29
C GLY A 178 -9.18 3.60 25.90
N GLY A 179 -10.28 3.05 25.40
CA GLY A 179 -10.84 3.31 24.08
C GLY A 179 -10.20 2.45 22.98
N CYS A 180 -10.89 2.37 21.85
CA CYS A 180 -10.45 1.55 20.71
C CYS A 180 -9.16 2.10 20.04
N LEU A 181 -8.85 3.39 20.21
CA LEU A 181 -7.68 4.03 19.62
C LEU A 181 -6.37 3.50 20.19
N VAL A 182 -6.33 3.18 21.49
CA VAL A 182 -5.14 2.58 22.13
C VAL A 182 -4.94 1.15 21.65
N GLU A 183 -6.02 0.36 21.54
CA GLU A 183 -5.97 -0.99 20.98
C GLU A 183 -5.50 -0.98 19.52
N LEU A 184 -5.98 -0.01 18.74
CA LEU A 184 -5.56 0.20 17.35
C LEU A 184 -4.07 0.53 17.26
N ALA A 185 -3.58 1.45 18.09
CA ALA A 185 -2.17 1.81 18.14
C ALA A 185 -1.28 0.62 18.52
N GLN A 186 -1.70 -0.19 19.50
CA GLN A 186 -1.00 -1.42 19.87
C GLN A 186 -0.97 -2.43 18.72
N GLN A 187 -2.10 -2.65 18.05
CA GLN A 187 -2.18 -3.57 16.91
C GLN A 187 -1.26 -3.11 15.76
N LEU A 188 -1.23 -1.81 15.46
CA LEU A 188 -0.34 -1.23 14.46
C LEU A 188 1.14 -1.39 14.84
N ALA A 189 1.50 -1.11 16.10
CA ALA A 189 2.86 -1.28 16.57
C ALA A 189 3.32 -2.75 16.48
N VAL A 190 2.47 -3.70 16.86
CA VAL A 190 2.76 -5.14 16.74
C VAL A 190 2.91 -5.56 15.28
N ILE A 191 2.06 -5.09 14.38
CA ILE A 191 2.16 -5.43 12.95
C ILE A 191 3.40 -4.79 12.33
N MET A 192 3.64 -3.50 12.53
CA MET A 192 4.78 -2.81 11.94
C MET A 192 6.12 -3.33 12.48
N ILE A 193 6.27 -3.51 13.78
CA ILE A 193 7.52 -3.99 14.37
C ILE A 193 7.66 -5.50 14.15
N GLY A 194 6.59 -6.25 14.41
CA GLY A 194 6.61 -7.71 14.37
C GLY A 194 6.74 -8.28 12.97
N LYS A 195 5.97 -7.78 12.00
CA LYS A 195 6.09 -8.20 10.60
C LYS A 195 7.49 -7.89 10.09
N GLN A 196 8.02 -6.72 10.41
CA GLN A 196 9.34 -6.33 9.93
C GLN A 196 10.46 -7.19 10.51
N MET A 197 10.43 -7.47 11.81
CA MET A 197 11.39 -8.40 12.41
C MET A 197 11.34 -9.78 11.75
N VAL A 198 10.14 -10.27 11.42
CA VAL A 198 9.97 -11.56 10.73
C VAL A 198 10.46 -11.50 9.29
N ASN A 199 10.17 -10.43 8.56
CA ASN A 199 10.61 -10.24 7.17
C ASN A 199 12.14 -10.15 7.11
N ASN A 200 12.75 -9.28 7.90
CA ASN A 200 14.21 -9.13 7.96
C ASN A 200 14.89 -10.46 8.37
N ALA A 201 14.28 -11.21 9.30
CA ALA A 201 14.78 -12.53 9.68
C ALA A 201 14.64 -13.55 8.53
N GLN A 202 13.49 -13.58 7.85
CA GLN A 202 13.29 -14.45 6.69
C GLN A 202 14.27 -14.12 5.56
N GLU A 203 14.53 -12.84 5.33
CA GLU A 203 15.45 -12.38 4.31
C GLU A 203 16.89 -12.79 4.59
N ILE A 204 17.33 -12.82 5.84
CA ILE A 204 18.68 -13.30 6.19
C ILE A 204 18.75 -14.83 6.22
N ILE A 205 17.69 -15.49 6.71
CA ILE A 205 17.71 -16.93 7.03
C ILE A 205 17.36 -17.78 5.81
N LEU A 206 16.31 -17.42 5.05
CA LEU A 206 15.83 -18.21 3.91
C LEU A 206 16.88 -18.41 2.82
N PRO A 207 17.63 -17.40 2.37
CA PRO A 207 18.64 -17.61 1.32
C PRO A 207 19.79 -18.49 1.82
N LYS A 208 20.25 -18.28 3.06
CA LYS A 208 21.28 -19.16 3.67
C LYS A 208 20.81 -20.60 3.80
N LEU A 209 19.54 -20.82 4.16
CA LEU A 209 18.94 -22.15 4.19
C LEU A 209 18.84 -22.73 2.77
N LYS A 210 18.25 -22.02 1.81
CA LYS A 210 18.15 -22.49 0.41
C LYS A 210 19.53 -22.85 -0.15
N ALA A 211 20.54 -22.00 0.05
CA ALA A 211 21.92 -22.23 -0.37
C ALA A 211 22.55 -23.45 0.34
N PHE A 212 22.31 -23.62 1.64
CA PHE A 212 22.78 -24.79 2.39
C PHE A 212 22.18 -26.10 1.85
N TRP A 213 20.87 -26.11 1.54
CA TRP A 213 20.17 -27.28 1.01
C TRP A 213 20.57 -27.59 -0.44
N GLN A 214 20.70 -26.57 -1.30
CA GLN A 214 21.19 -26.72 -2.67
C GLN A 214 22.63 -27.26 -2.69
N ASN A 215 23.51 -26.72 -1.85
CA ASN A 215 24.88 -27.21 -1.73
C ASN A 215 24.97 -28.65 -1.21
N ARG A 216 23.98 -29.11 -0.43
CA ARG A 216 23.87 -30.52 -0.02
C ARG A 216 23.48 -31.44 -1.17
N GLY A 217 22.61 -30.98 -2.08
CA GLY A 217 22.24 -31.71 -3.29
C GLY A 217 23.37 -31.78 -4.33
N VAL A 218 24.16 -30.72 -4.46
CA VAL A 218 25.27 -30.61 -5.43
C VAL A 218 26.57 -31.31 -4.95
N LYS A 219 26.72 -31.53 -3.64
CA LYS A 219 27.89 -32.22 -3.04
C LYS A 219 28.08 -33.68 -3.47
N GLY A 220 27.12 -34.28 -4.19
CA GLY A 220 27.28 -35.61 -4.80
C GLY A 220 28.07 -35.62 -6.11
N MET A 221 28.39 -34.44 -6.71
CA MET A 221 28.87 -34.35 -8.09
C MET A 221 30.20 -33.58 -8.29
N SER A 222 30.68 -32.80 -7.32
CA SER A 222 31.94 -32.05 -7.48
C SER A 222 33.14 -32.78 -6.88
N GLY A 223 34.02 -33.29 -7.75
CA GLY A 223 35.39 -33.66 -7.42
C GLY A 223 36.24 -32.45 -7.00
N ALA A 224 37.37 -32.72 -6.35
CA ALA A 224 38.23 -31.79 -5.59
C ALA A 224 38.96 -30.68 -6.39
N CYS A 225 38.47 -30.26 -7.55
CA CYS A 225 39.05 -29.16 -8.32
C CYS A 225 38.46 -27.80 -7.88
N SER A 226 39.25 -26.72 -8.03
CA SER A 226 38.79 -25.35 -7.78
C SER A 226 37.54 -25.06 -8.61
N LYS A 227 36.44 -24.65 -7.96
CA LYS A 227 35.20 -24.29 -8.64
C LYS A 227 35.44 -23.13 -9.61
N THR A 228 34.79 -23.18 -10.76
CA THR A 228 34.82 -22.11 -11.74
C THR A 228 33.81 -21.01 -11.38
N ARG A 229 33.97 -19.78 -11.90
CA ARG A 229 33.11 -18.65 -11.51
C ARG A 229 31.63 -18.86 -11.84
N TRP A 230 31.32 -19.45 -12.99
CA TRP A 230 29.93 -19.75 -13.36
C TRP A 230 29.31 -20.87 -12.50
N GLU A 231 30.11 -21.81 -11.98
CA GLU A 231 29.64 -22.84 -11.04
C GLU A 231 29.29 -22.26 -9.68
N GLU A 232 30.02 -21.24 -9.23
CA GLU A 232 29.71 -20.47 -8.03
C GLU A 232 28.41 -19.69 -8.21
N ASP A 233 28.26 -18.97 -9.32
CA ASP A 233 27.04 -18.22 -9.63
C ASP A 233 25.82 -19.14 -9.79
N TYR A 234 26.00 -20.34 -10.37
CA TYR A 234 24.92 -21.32 -10.48
C TYR A 234 24.49 -21.91 -9.12
N GLN A 235 25.30 -21.81 -8.07
CA GLN A 235 24.89 -22.21 -6.71
C GLN A 235 24.05 -21.15 -6.00
N LEU A 236 24.01 -19.91 -6.51
CA LEU A 236 23.19 -18.82 -5.96
C LEU A 236 21.72 -18.99 -6.35
N ILE A 237 20.84 -18.30 -5.62
CA ILE A 237 19.39 -18.34 -5.81
C ILE A 237 18.99 -17.48 -7.01
N ASP A 238 18.02 -17.92 -7.79
CA ASP A 238 17.47 -17.11 -8.88
C ASP A 238 16.81 -15.84 -8.35
N SER A 239 17.02 -14.71 -9.05
CA SER A 239 16.37 -13.45 -8.71
C SER A 239 14.88 -13.52 -9.07
N GLU A 240 13.99 -13.46 -8.08
CA GLU A 240 12.53 -13.56 -8.24
C GLU A 240 11.88 -12.19 -8.63
N GLY A 241 12.67 -11.22 -9.08
CA GLY A 241 12.23 -9.88 -9.46
C GLY A 241 12.06 -8.91 -8.28
N LEU A 242 11.53 -7.71 -8.55
CA LEU A 242 11.37 -6.63 -7.55
C LEU A 242 9.95 -6.55 -6.95
N PHE A 243 9.04 -7.41 -7.40
CA PHE A 243 7.61 -7.33 -7.06
C PHE A 243 7.36 -7.38 -5.55
N GLN A 244 7.98 -8.34 -4.85
CA GLN A 244 7.78 -8.51 -3.40
C GLN A 244 8.39 -7.35 -2.60
N GLU A 245 9.55 -6.84 -3.03
CA GLU A 245 10.21 -5.69 -2.37
C GLU A 245 9.33 -4.44 -2.46
N TYR A 246 8.78 -4.14 -3.65
CA TYR A 246 7.85 -3.03 -3.80
C TYR A 246 6.55 -3.24 -3.01
N LEU A 247 6.01 -4.46 -3.00
CA LEU A 247 4.79 -4.78 -2.27
C LEU A 247 4.97 -4.52 -0.76
N GLU A 248 6.12 -4.91 -0.19
CA GLU A 248 6.45 -4.65 1.20
C GLU A 248 6.47 -3.15 1.51
N MET A 249 7.22 -2.39 0.71
CA MET A 249 7.40 -0.94 0.90
C MET A 249 6.09 -0.16 0.72
N VAL A 250 5.26 -0.53 -0.26
CA VAL A 250 3.97 0.12 -0.52
C VAL A 250 2.96 -0.21 0.58
N LEU A 251 2.94 -1.44 1.09
CA LEU A 251 2.14 -1.78 2.26
C LEU A 251 2.63 -1.00 3.50
N GLN A 252 3.94 -0.84 3.71
CA GLN A 252 4.47 -0.02 4.80
C GLN A 252 4.02 1.45 4.68
N PHE A 253 4.06 2.02 3.48
CA PHE A 253 3.55 3.38 3.21
C PHE A 253 2.09 3.55 3.62
N GLY A 254 1.23 2.57 3.32
CA GLY A 254 -0.17 2.59 3.73
C GLY A 254 -0.35 2.56 5.26
N PHE A 255 0.45 1.79 6.01
CA PHE A 255 0.33 1.71 7.47
C PHE A 255 0.68 3.04 8.13
N ILE A 256 1.67 3.74 7.56
CA ILE A 256 2.08 5.06 8.03
C ILE A 256 0.99 6.08 7.72
N THR A 257 0.51 6.14 6.48
CA THR A 257 -0.35 7.24 6.02
C THR A 257 -1.81 7.09 6.46
N ILE A 258 -2.41 5.91 6.33
CA ILE A 258 -3.85 5.68 6.57
C ILE A 258 -4.22 5.79 8.06
N PHE A 259 -3.27 5.51 8.96
CA PHE A 259 -3.49 5.43 10.40
C PHE A 259 -2.59 6.35 11.23
N VAL A 260 -1.97 7.37 10.61
CA VAL A 260 -1.06 8.29 11.32
C VAL A 260 -1.71 8.96 12.52
N ALA A 261 -3.01 9.29 12.44
CA ALA A 261 -3.75 9.91 13.53
C ALA A 261 -3.88 9.01 14.78
N ALA A 262 -3.81 7.68 14.59
CA ALA A 262 -3.86 6.71 15.69
C ALA A 262 -2.48 6.46 16.29
N PHE A 263 -1.41 6.48 15.48
CA PHE A 263 -0.05 6.20 15.93
C PHE A 263 0.98 7.17 15.31
N PRO A 264 1.22 8.33 15.96
CA PRO A 264 2.12 9.37 15.43
C PRO A 264 3.58 8.95 15.29
N LEU A 265 4.03 7.91 16.02
CA LEU A 265 5.41 7.42 15.96
C LEU A 265 5.66 6.47 14.76
N ALA A 266 4.63 6.11 13.99
CA ALA A 266 4.76 5.22 12.83
C ALA A 266 5.88 5.63 11.84
N PRO A 267 6.03 6.91 11.46
CA PRO A 267 7.10 7.34 10.54
C PRO A 267 8.51 7.09 11.09
N LEU A 268 8.71 7.17 12.42
CA LEU A 268 10.01 6.92 13.03
C LEU A 268 10.41 5.44 12.90
N PHE A 269 9.48 4.52 13.19
CA PHE A 269 9.72 3.08 13.04
C PHE A 269 9.95 2.71 11.58
N ALA A 270 9.19 3.31 10.67
CA ALA A 270 9.38 3.14 9.24
C ALA A 270 10.77 3.62 8.76
N LEU A 271 11.25 4.75 9.28
CA LEU A 271 12.58 5.26 8.95
C LEU A 271 13.69 4.30 9.41
N LEU A 272 13.60 3.82 10.65
CA LEU A 272 14.56 2.84 11.18
C LEU A 272 14.53 1.54 10.38
N ASN A 273 13.34 1.10 9.97
CA ASN A 273 13.22 -0.06 9.12
C ASN A 273 13.90 0.16 7.77
N ASN A 274 13.52 1.20 7.04
CA ASN A 274 14.06 1.49 5.71
C ASN A 274 15.59 1.62 5.73
N TRP A 275 16.15 2.12 6.83
CA TRP A 275 17.61 2.20 6.99
C TRP A 275 18.28 0.82 7.04
N VAL A 276 17.67 -0.15 7.71
CA VAL A 276 18.13 -1.55 7.75
C VAL A 276 17.84 -2.23 6.41
N GLU A 277 16.63 -2.04 5.87
CA GLU A 277 16.15 -2.68 4.64
C GLU A 277 17.07 -2.41 3.46
N ILE A 278 17.44 -1.15 3.22
CA ILE A 278 18.35 -0.77 2.12
C ILE A 278 19.68 -1.54 2.19
N ARG A 279 20.16 -1.88 3.40
CA ARG A 279 21.40 -2.63 3.59
C ARG A 279 21.20 -4.13 3.42
N LEU A 280 20.07 -4.68 3.90
CA LEU A 280 19.73 -6.10 3.74
C LEU A 280 19.46 -6.44 2.28
N ASP A 281 18.65 -5.63 1.59
CA ASP A 281 18.40 -5.74 0.15
C ASP A 281 19.70 -5.69 -0.64
N ALA A 282 20.57 -4.71 -0.35
CA ALA A 282 21.86 -4.60 -1.03
C ALA A 282 22.73 -5.86 -0.81
N GLN A 283 22.76 -6.40 0.40
CA GLN A 283 23.51 -7.63 0.68
C GLN A 283 22.91 -8.84 -0.05
N LYS A 284 21.60 -8.99 -0.06
CA LYS A 284 20.88 -10.06 -0.76
C LYS A 284 21.19 -10.03 -2.26
N PHE A 285 21.10 -8.85 -2.90
CA PHE A 285 21.40 -8.70 -4.32
C PHE A 285 22.88 -8.92 -4.66
N LEU A 286 23.80 -8.55 -3.77
CA LEU A 286 25.24 -8.67 -4.02
C LEU A 286 25.81 -10.06 -3.70
N CYS A 287 25.25 -10.77 -2.71
CA CYS A 287 25.86 -11.98 -2.16
C CYS A 287 25.03 -13.26 -2.31
N GLU A 288 23.71 -13.17 -2.47
CA GLU A 288 22.81 -14.33 -2.31
C GLU A 288 22.00 -14.65 -3.57
N THR A 289 21.70 -13.64 -4.40
CA THR A 289 20.99 -13.83 -5.66
C THR A 289 21.94 -13.83 -6.86
N ARG A 290 21.56 -14.57 -7.90
CA ARG A 290 22.17 -14.45 -9.24
C ARG A 290 21.88 -13.07 -9.81
N ARG A 291 22.82 -12.56 -10.60
CA ARG A 291 22.69 -11.26 -11.26
C ARG A 291 21.46 -11.24 -12.17
N PRO A 292 20.50 -10.32 -11.96
CA PRO A 292 19.36 -10.16 -12.85
C PRO A 292 19.80 -9.56 -14.19
N VAL A 293 19.01 -9.82 -15.24
CA VAL A 293 19.20 -9.17 -16.53
C VAL A 293 18.81 -7.69 -16.39
N PRO A 294 19.65 -6.73 -16.79
CA PRO A 294 19.34 -5.32 -16.66
C PRO A 294 18.22 -4.92 -17.63
N GLU A 295 17.08 -4.51 -17.08
CA GLU A 295 15.95 -3.98 -17.83
C GLU A 295 15.84 -2.46 -17.63
N ARG A 296 15.37 -1.75 -18.66
CA ARG A 296 15.21 -0.29 -18.62
C ARG A 296 13.72 0.06 -18.55
N CYS A 297 13.29 0.62 -17.42
CA CYS A 297 11.95 1.17 -17.23
C CYS A 297 12.02 2.70 -17.09
N ALA A 298 10.96 3.39 -17.55
CA ALA A 298 10.85 4.84 -17.42
C ALA A 298 10.31 5.28 -16.04
N ASN A 299 9.53 4.41 -15.39
CA ASN A 299 8.85 4.67 -14.13
C ASN A 299 8.73 3.39 -13.28
N ILE A 300 8.18 3.55 -12.07
CA ILE A 300 7.90 2.43 -11.15
C ILE A 300 6.63 1.63 -11.55
N GLY A 301 6.00 1.93 -12.69
CA GLY A 301 4.79 1.25 -13.16
C GLY A 301 3.54 1.51 -12.31
N ILE A 302 2.67 0.49 -12.21
CA ILE A 302 1.38 0.55 -11.49
C ILE A 302 1.49 0.97 -10.01
N TRP A 303 2.65 0.81 -9.40
CA TRP A 303 2.91 1.19 -8.01
C TRP A 303 2.66 2.68 -7.75
N PHE A 304 2.90 3.55 -8.74
CA PHE A 304 2.63 4.98 -8.62
C PHE A 304 1.13 5.24 -8.40
N THR A 305 0.28 4.64 -9.26
CA THR A 305 -1.18 4.73 -9.13
C THR A 305 -1.66 4.14 -7.81
N ILE A 306 -1.05 3.04 -7.34
CA ILE A 306 -1.36 2.46 -6.04
C ILE A 306 -1.03 3.45 -4.91
N LEU A 307 0.17 4.03 -4.88
CA LEU A 307 0.57 5.01 -3.88
C LEU A 307 -0.34 6.25 -3.86
N GLU A 308 -0.73 6.73 -5.04
CA GLU A 308 -1.70 7.84 -5.18
C GLU A 308 -3.05 7.47 -4.57
N THR A 309 -3.59 6.28 -4.87
CA THR A 309 -4.87 5.83 -4.28
C THR A 309 -4.79 5.67 -2.76
N LEU A 310 -3.66 5.18 -2.24
CA LEU A 310 -3.41 5.08 -0.80
C LEU A 310 -3.35 6.46 -0.13
N ALA A 311 -2.72 7.45 -0.77
CA ALA A 311 -2.66 8.82 -0.27
C ALA A 311 -4.06 9.45 -0.19
N HIS A 312 -4.91 9.25 -1.21
CA HIS A 312 -6.30 9.70 -1.17
C HIS A 312 -7.10 9.01 -0.07
N LEU A 313 -6.97 7.68 0.06
CA LEU A 313 -7.61 6.90 1.12
C LEU A 313 -7.15 7.33 2.52
N ALA A 314 -5.90 7.74 2.66
CA ALA A 314 -5.35 8.19 3.93
C ALA A 314 -6.04 9.46 4.45
N VAL A 315 -6.38 10.42 3.58
CA VAL A 315 -7.12 11.63 3.98
C VAL A 315 -8.48 11.25 4.56
N ILE A 316 -9.23 10.40 3.86
CA ILE A 316 -10.55 9.90 4.28
C ILE A 316 -10.42 9.15 5.61
N SER A 317 -9.53 8.16 5.69
CA SER A 317 -9.35 7.34 6.90
C SER A 317 -9.00 8.18 8.13
N ASN A 318 -8.06 9.12 8.02
CA ASN A 318 -7.69 9.98 9.14
C ASN A 318 -8.84 10.90 9.57
N ALA A 319 -9.64 11.42 8.63
CA ALA A 319 -10.84 12.19 8.96
C ALA A 319 -11.82 11.37 9.82
N PHE A 320 -12.13 10.14 9.40
CA PHE A 320 -13.01 9.23 10.14
C PHE A 320 -12.42 8.77 11.48
N LEU A 321 -11.11 8.53 11.55
CA LEU A 321 -10.41 8.16 12.79
C LEU A 321 -10.51 9.28 13.84
N ILE A 322 -10.22 10.52 13.44
CA ILE A 322 -10.30 11.68 14.34
C ILE A 322 -11.75 11.94 14.75
N ALA A 323 -12.70 11.82 13.83
CA ALA A 323 -14.10 12.12 14.13
C ALA A 323 -14.74 11.09 15.07
N PHE A 324 -14.56 9.81 14.78
CA PHE A 324 -15.35 8.76 15.42
C PHE A 324 -14.59 7.87 16.39
N THR A 325 -13.28 7.71 16.22
CA THR A 325 -12.46 6.80 17.04
C THR A 325 -11.71 7.55 18.14
N SER A 326 -11.38 8.83 17.91
CA SER A 326 -10.77 9.72 18.89
C SER A 326 -11.80 10.40 19.82
N GLU A 327 -11.34 10.77 21.01
CA GLU A 327 -12.10 11.57 22.00
C GLU A 327 -12.08 13.08 21.72
N PHE A 328 -11.47 13.51 20.62
CA PHE A 328 -11.27 14.92 20.32
C PHE A 328 -12.60 15.70 20.20
N LEU A 329 -13.49 15.28 19.31
CA LEU A 329 -14.78 15.96 19.09
C LEU A 329 -15.73 15.92 20.30
N PRO A 330 -15.95 14.78 21.01
CA PRO A 330 -16.85 14.78 22.17
C PRO A 330 -16.33 15.66 23.31
N LYS A 331 -15.01 15.73 23.53
CA LYS A 331 -14.41 16.65 24.50
C LYS A 331 -14.61 18.11 24.10
N MET A 332 -14.37 18.45 22.83
CA MET A 332 -14.57 19.80 22.31
C MET A 332 -16.04 20.24 22.43
N LEU A 333 -16.98 19.37 22.08
CA LEU A 333 -18.41 19.68 22.18
C LEU A 333 -18.86 19.85 23.63
N TYR A 334 -18.38 19.01 24.55
CA TYR A 334 -18.64 19.19 25.99
C TYR A 334 -18.08 20.52 26.50
N GLN A 335 -16.88 20.89 26.05
CA GLN A 335 -16.26 22.16 26.42
C GLN A 335 -17.06 23.38 25.95
N TYR A 336 -17.69 23.26 24.79
CA TYR A 336 -18.51 24.31 24.20
C TYR A 336 -19.90 24.41 24.82
N GLU A 337 -20.57 23.29 25.10
CA GLU A 337 -21.97 23.29 25.57
C GLU A 337 -22.12 23.38 27.09
N MET A 338 -21.22 22.77 27.86
CA MET A 338 -21.39 22.62 29.31
C MET A 338 -20.44 23.53 30.09
N HIS A 339 -19.13 23.30 29.97
CA HIS A 339 -18.11 24.00 30.75
C HIS A 339 -16.83 24.18 29.94
N TRP A 340 -16.21 25.36 29.96
CA TRP A 340 -14.92 25.58 29.28
C TRP A 340 -13.80 24.63 29.75
N HIS A 341 -13.89 24.11 30.98
CA HIS A 341 -12.97 23.13 31.55
C HIS A 341 -13.52 21.70 31.43
N LEU A 342 -12.62 20.71 31.31
CA LEU A 342 -12.95 19.28 31.20
C LEU A 342 -13.36 18.63 32.53
N GLU A 343 -13.62 19.43 33.57
CA GLU A 343 -14.06 18.93 34.86
C GLU A 343 -15.44 18.27 34.73
N GLY A 344 -15.57 17.07 35.32
CA GLY A 344 -16.80 16.28 35.22
C GLY A 344 -17.05 15.56 33.89
N TYR A 345 -16.18 15.70 32.87
CA TYR A 345 -16.38 15.07 31.55
C TYR A 345 -16.62 13.55 31.65
N VAL A 346 -15.79 12.84 32.42
CA VAL A 346 -15.93 11.39 32.59
C VAL A 346 -17.29 11.05 33.20
N ASN A 347 -17.72 11.81 34.21
CA ASN A 347 -19.02 11.65 34.86
C ASN A 347 -20.18 11.86 33.88
N PHE A 348 -20.07 12.87 33.00
CA PHE A 348 -21.06 13.15 31.96
C PHE A 348 -21.12 12.09 30.86
N THR A 349 -19.98 11.54 30.44
CA THR A 349 -19.94 10.50 29.37
C THR A 349 -20.45 9.12 29.80
N MET A 350 -20.65 8.92 31.10
CA MET A 350 -21.12 7.66 31.67
C MET A 350 -22.64 7.67 31.81
N ALA A 351 -23.33 6.81 31.05
CA ALA A 351 -24.76 6.57 31.19
C ALA A 351 -25.05 5.50 32.25
N TYR A 352 -26.19 5.62 32.91
CA TYR A 352 -26.68 4.59 33.83
C TYR A 352 -27.26 3.41 33.06
N ALA A 353 -26.86 2.20 33.45
CA ALA A 353 -27.46 0.98 32.95
C ALA A 353 -28.91 0.90 33.44
N PRO A 354 -29.89 0.61 32.56
CA PRO A 354 -31.25 0.29 33.03
C PRO A 354 -31.17 -0.92 33.96
N ASN A 355 -32.00 -0.95 35.01
CA ASN A 355 -31.99 -2.02 36.01
C ASN A 355 -32.01 -3.39 35.33
N SER A 356 -30.87 -4.08 35.38
CA SER A 356 -30.71 -5.42 34.85
C SER A 356 -31.46 -6.38 35.75
N SER A 357 -32.22 -7.29 35.14
CA SER A 357 -32.83 -8.46 35.79
C SER A 357 -31.81 -9.51 36.28
N ASP A 358 -30.53 -9.13 36.43
CA ASP A 358 -29.41 -10.00 36.80
C ASP A 358 -29.19 -9.95 38.33
N PRO A 359 -29.36 -11.06 39.07
CA PRO A 359 -29.32 -11.08 40.54
C PRO A 359 -27.96 -10.70 41.16
N ASP A 360 -26.87 -10.79 40.39
CA ASP A 360 -25.50 -10.62 40.90
C ASP A 360 -24.98 -9.16 40.86
N VAL A 361 -25.68 -8.24 40.20
CA VAL A 361 -25.27 -6.84 40.10
C VAL A 361 -25.98 -6.00 41.17
N LYS A 362 -25.38 -5.93 42.37
CA LYS A 362 -25.84 -5.03 43.44
C LYS A 362 -25.33 -3.61 43.21
N GLY A 363 -26.15 -2.75 42.59
CA GLY A 363 -25.94 -1.30 42.53
C GLY A 363 -26.01 -0.69 41.12
N ASP A 364 -26.04 0.65 41.07
CA ASP A 364 -26.11 1.42 39.82
C ASP A 364 -24.82 1.25 39.02
N CYS A 365 -24.88 0.44 37.96
CA CYS A 365 -23.77 0.26 37.04
C CYS A 365 -23.78 1.34 35.97
N ARG A 366 -22.59 1.87 35.64
CA ARG A 366 -22.43 2.87 34.59
C ARG A 366 -21.65 2.29 33.42
N TYR A 367 -22.06 2.67 32.22
CA TYR A 367 -21.37 2.30 30.98
C TYR A 367 -21.15 3.53 30.11
N ARG A 368 -20.20 3.43 29.21
CA ARG A 368 -19.87 4.52 28.31
C ARG A 368 -20.92 4.63 27.21
N GLY A 369 -21.60 5.76 27.14
CA GLY A 369 -22.64 5.98 26.14
C GLY A 369 -23.42 7.27 26.36
N PHE A 370 -23.97 7.82 25.29
CA PHE A 370 -24.83 9.02 25.34
C PHE A 370 -26.30 8.60 25.26
N ARG A 371 -26.77 7.91 26.30
CA ARG A 371 -28.15 7.42 26.42
C ARG A 371 -28.77 7.85 27.74
N ASP A 372 -30.08 8.06 27.72
CA ASP A 372 -30.89 8.26 28.93
C ASP A 372 -31.12 6.93 29.67
N GLU A 373 -31.65 6.99 30.88
CA GLU A 373 -32.00 5.82 31.71
C GLU A 373 -32.93 4.83 30.99
N ASN A 374 -33.77 5.32 30.08
CA ASN A 374 -34.68 4.51 29.26
C ASN A 374 -34.00 3.86 28.04
N GLY A 375 -32.67 3.99 27.88
CA GLY A 375 -31.90 3.45 26.75
C GLY A 375 -32.01 4.23 25.44
N LYS A 376 -32.74 5.34 25.41
CA LYS A 376 -32.86 6.23 24.23
C LYS A 376 -31.63 7.14 24.10
N PHE A 377 -31.26 7.47 22.86
CA PHE A 377 -30.14 8.39 22.60
C PHE A 377 -30.49 9.81 23.03
N THR A 378 -29.57 10.48 23.71
CA THR A 378 -29.75 11.86 24.18
C THR A 378 -29.63 12.87 23.03
N THR A 379 -30.13 14.10 23.23
CA THR A 379 -29.93 15.19 22.26
C THR A 379 -28.44 15.45 21.98
N PHE A 380 -27.59 15.29 23.00
CA PHE A 380 -26.14 15.43 22.86
C PHE A 380 -25.55 14.44 21.85
N TYR A 381 -26.04 13.18 21.83
CA TYR A 381 -25.60 12.18 20.85
C TYR A 381 -25.82 12.63 19.41
N TRP A 382 -27.02 13.14 19.10
CA TRP A 382 -27.38 13.58 17.75
C TRP A 382 -26.60 14.82 17.32
N ARG A 383 -26.38 15.77 18.23
CA ARG A 383 -25.51 16.92 17.98
C ARG A 383 -24.07 16.49 17.72
N LEU A 384 -23.54 15.60 18.55
CA LEU A 384 -22.19 15.04 18.36
C LEU A 384 -22.07 14.33 17.02
N LEU A 385 -23.08 13.57 16.60
CA LEU A 385 -23.09 12.92 15.29
C LEU A 385 -23.07 13.94 14.15
N ALA A 386 -23.86 15.02 14.26
CA ALA A 386 -23.85 16.10 13.28
C ALA A 386 -22.47 16.80 13.20
N VAL A 387 -21.86 17.11 14.36
CA VAL A 387 -20.50 17.68 14.41
C VAL A 387 -19.47 16.74 13.82
N ARG A 388 -19.56 15.43 14.08
CA ARG A 388 -18.67 14.41 13.49
C ARG A 388 -18.74 14.40 11.98
N LEU A 389 -19.94 14.35 11.40
CA LEU A 389 -20.13 14.34 9.96
C LEU A 389 -19.68 15.66 9.31
N GLY A 390 -20.01 16.80 9.93
CA GLY A 390 -19.55 18.12 9.48
C GLY A 390 -18.03 18.26 9.52
N PHE A 391 -17.38 17.73 10.56
CA PHE A 391 -15.92 17.70 10.66
C PHE A 391 -15.28 16.87 9.55
N VAL A 392 -15.80 15.67 9.25
CA VAL A 392 -15.25 14.82 8.18
C VAL A 392 -15.29 15.56 6.84
N ILE A 393 -16.44 16.13 6.49
CA ILE A 393 -16.61 16.89 5.24
C ILE A 393 -15.63 18.06 5.18
N LEU A 394 -15.57 18.88 6.25
CA LEU A 394 -14.67 20.03 6.30
C LEU A 394 -13.19 19.61 6.19
N PHE A 395 -12.78 18.61 6.96
CA PHE A 395 -11.41 18.11 6.99
C PHE A 395 -10.98 17.59 5.62
N GLU A 396 -11.80 16.76 4.98
CA GLU A 396 -11.51 16.22 3.65
C GLU A 396 -11.33 17.33 2.61
N HIS A 397 -12.28 18.26 2.52
CA HIS A 397 -12.22 19.34 1.53
C HIS A 397 -11.02 20.27 1.75
N VAL A 398 -10.71 20.61 3.00
CA VAL A 398 -9.55 21.45 3.34
C VAL A 398 -8.25 20.75 2.98
N VAL A 399 -8.08 19.48 3.34
CA VAL A 399 -6.85 18.73 3.06
C VAL A 399 -6.69 18.52 1.55
N PHE A 400 -7.73 18.10 0.83
CA PHE A 400 -7.66 17.94 -0.62
C PHE A 400 -7.38 19.26 -1.34
N PHE A 401 -7.96 20.37 -0.87
CA PHE A 401 -7.66 21.70 -1.40
C PHE A 401 -6.19 22.05 -1.21
N ILE A 402 -5.63 21.83 -0.02
CA ILE A 402 -4.20 22.08 0.24
C ILE A 402 -3.31 21.18 -0.62
N CYS A 403 -3.63 19.88 -0.74
CA CYS A 403 -2.89 18.96 -1.61
C CYS A 403 -2.89 19.45 -3.06
N LYS A 404 -4.03 19.93 -3.57
CA LYS A 404 -4.12 20.49 -4.92
C LYS A 404 -3.41 21.84 -5.07
N MET A 405 -3.37 22.66 -4.04
CA MET A 405 -2.52 23.86 -4.05
C MET A 405 -1.03 23.51 -4.14
N ILE A 406 -0.58 22.47 -3.43
CA ILE A 406 0.82 22.00 -3.50
C ILE A 406 1.14 21.46 -4.90
N ASP A 407 0.23 20.65 -5.46
CA ASP A 407 0.30 20.10 -6.83
C ASP A 407 0.44 21.21 -7.88
N LEU A 408 -0.27 22.33 -7.71
CA LEU A 408 -0.16 23.50 -8.60
C LEU A 408 1.13 24.30 -8.41
N VAL A 409 1.73 24.29 -7.22
CA VAL A 409 2.94 25.07 -6.90
C VAL A 409 4.22 24.33 -7.30
N VAL A 410 4.22 23.00 -7.21
CA VAL A 410 5.40 22.17 -7.49
C VAL A 410 5.33 21.67 -8.95
N PRO A 411 6.19 22.17 -9.86
CA PRO A 411 6.18 21.70 -11.25
C PRO A 411 6.70 20.26 -11.35
N ASP A 412 6.02 19.43 -12.14
CA ASP A 412 6.37 18.01 -12.35
C ASP A 412 7.80 17.79 -12.88
N VAL A 413 8.28 18.72 -13.71
CA VAL A 413 9.63 18.65 -14.31
C VAL A 413 10.47 19.80 -13.78
N PRO A 414 11.63 19.51 -13.14
CA PRO A 414 12.50 20.57 -12.66
C PRO A 414 13.08 21.38 -13.83
N GLU A 415 13.19 22.70 -13.64
CA GLU A 415 13.65 23.63 -14.69
C GLU A 415 15.03 23.26 -15.24
N SER A 416 15.94 22.79 -14.38
CA SER A 416 17.28 22.35 -14.77
C SER A 416 17.27 21.17 -15.76
N LEU A 417 16.30 20.26 -15.63
CA LEU A 417 16.12 19.15 -16.57
C LEU A 417 15.47 19.64 -17.86
N ASN A 418 14.46 20.49 -17.77
CA ASN A 418 13.80 21.07 -18.94
C ASN A 418 14.81 21.84 -19.83
N MET A 419 15.71 22.62 -19.21
CA MET A 419 16.77 23.32 -19.91
C MET A 419 17.78 22.36 -20.56
N LYS A 420 18.16 21.27 -19.88
CA LYS A 420 19.01 20.23 -20.47
C LYS A 420 18.33 19.55 -21.67
N ILE A 421 17.06 19.17 -21.56
CA ILE A 421 16.29 18.57 -22.66
C ILE A 421 16.22 19.54 -23.86
N LYS A 422 15.93 20.82 -23.62
CA LYS A 422 15.93 21.86 -24.68
C LYS A 422 17.30 22.01 -25.34
N ARG A 423 18.38 22.01 -24.55
CA ARG A 423 19.77 22.11 -25.05
C ARG A 423 20.14 20.91 -25.92
N GLU A 424 19.90 19.69 -25.47
CA GLU A 424 20.19 18.47 -26.25
C GLU A 424 19.38 18.45 -27.55
N ARG A 425 18.10 18.83 -27.52
CA ARG A 425 17.27 18.95 -28.74
C ARG A 425 17.79 20.01 -29.70
N TYR A 426 18.27 21.15 -29.19
CA TYR A 426 18.86 22.20 -30.01
C TYR A 426 20.15 21.70 -30.69
N LEU A 427 21.07 21.09 -29.93
CA LEU A 427 22.32 20.54 -30.44
C LEU A 427 22.07 19.42 -31.46
N ALA A 428 21.09 18.55 -31.24
CA ALA A 428 20.72 17.50 -32.18
C ALA A 428 20.19 18.08 -33.51
N LYS A 429 19.34 19.11 -33.46
CA LYS A 429 18.86 19.81 -34.66
C LYS A 429 19.99 20.50 -35.42
N GLN A 430 20.89 21.15 -34.70
CA GLN A 430 22.06 21.80 -35.30
C GLN A 430 22.97 20.78 -36.00
N ALA A 431 23.27 19.65 -35.34
CA ALA A 431 24.07 18.58 -35.93
C ALA A 431 23.44 17.98 -37.21
N LEU A 432 22.10 17.84 -37.25
CA LEU A 432 21.39 17.39 -38.45
C LEU A 432 21.44 18.43 -39.57
N ALA A 433 21.31 19.71 -39.26
CA ALA A 433 21.43 20.80 -40.22
C ALA A 433 22.84 20.85 -40.82
N ASP A 434 23.88 20.80 -39.98
CA ASP A 434 25.28 20.78 -40.41
C ASP A 434 25.58 19.56 -41.28
N ALA A 435 25.07 18.37 -40.91
CA ALA A 435 25.21 17.16 -41.72
C ALA A 435 24.48 17.27 -43.08
N SER A 436 23.30 17.89 -43.11
CA SER A 436 22.58 18.12 -44.36
C SER A 436 23.29 19.12 -45.28
N ALA A 437 23.87 20.19 -44.73
CA ALA A 437 24.66 21.17 -45.47
C ALA A 437 25.94 20.57 -46.06
N ILE A 438 26.60 19.66 -45.32
CA ILE A 438 27.76 18.90 -45.82
C ILE A 438 27.33 17.93 -46.92
N GLY A 439 26.17 17.27 -46.80
CA GLY A 439 25.63 16.37 -47.82
C GLY A 439 25.31 17.05 -49.15
N THR A 440 24.92 18.32 -49.12
CA THR A 440 24.72 19.16 -50.33
C THR A 440 25.99 19.82 -50.86
N GLY A 441 27.12 19.75 -50.15
CA GLY A 441 28.40 20.33 -50.57
C GLY A 441 29.26 19.43 -51.48
N GLY A 442 28.76 18.26 -51.88
CA GLY A 442 29.50 17.24 -52.63
C GLY A 442 28.93 16.84 -53.98
N GLY A 443 27.89 17.51 -54.48
CA GLY A 443 27.28 17.18 -55.77
C GLY A 443 26.52 18.36 -56.34
N ASP A 444 27.13 18.94 -57.37
CA ASP A 444 26.59 19.79 -58.43
C ASP A 444 25.82 21.07 -58.09
N GLU A 445 26.30 22.14 -58.73
CA GLU A 445 25.56 23.36 -58.99
C GLU A 445 24.19 23.04 -59.62
N GLU A 446 23.11 23.12 -58.86
CA GLU A 446 21.81 23.41 -59.46
C GLU A 446 20.93 24.23 -58.53
N LYS A 447 20.43 25.32 -59.10
CA LYS A 447 19.56 26.33 -58.49
C LYS A 447 18.26 25.67 -58.04
N ASP A 448 17.76 26.01 -56.86
CA ASP A 448 16.33 26.21 -56.67
C ASP A 448 16.01 27.07 -55.43
N GLU A 449 14.85 27.70 -55.50
CA GLU A 449 14.46 28.98 -54.92
C GLU A 449 14.46 29.09 -53.40
N LEU A 450 14.95 30.24 -52.95
CA LEU A 450 14.84 30.78 -51.60
C LEU A 450 13.36 31.03 -51.26
N THR A 451 12.76 30.23 -50.37
CA THR A 451 11.55 30.62 -49.64
C THR A 451 11.97 31.13 -48.26
N GLU A 452 11.66 32.39 -47.99
CA GLU A 452 11.99 33.12 -46.75
C GLU A 452 11.45 32.41 -45.49
N PRO A 453 12.19 32.41 -44.37
CA PRO A 453 11.62 32.11 -43.06
C PRO A 453 10.89 33.36 -42.50
N PRO A 454 9.83 33.21 -41.70
CA PRO A 454 9.24 34.36 -41.03
C PRO A 454 10.23 34.91 -40.01
N ALA A 455 10.47 36.21 -40.12
CA ALA A 455 11.24 37.01 -39.19
C ALA A 455 10.64 36.94 -37.79
N ASP A 456 11.45 36.56 -36.81
CA ASP A 456 11.55 37.24 -35.52
C ASP A 456 12.82 36.75 -34.81
N THR A 457 13.95 37.33 -35.24
CA THR A 457 15.18 37.34 -34.46
C THR A 457 15.45 38.79 -34.06
N LEU A 458 15.21 39.13 -32.80
CA LEU A 458 15.93 40.23 -32.16
C LEU A 458 17.04 39.63 -31.31
N VAL A 459 18.22 39.61 -31.95
CA VAL A 459 19.51 39.41 -31.32
C VAL A 459 19.77 40.57 -30.36
N TYR A 460 20.16 40.25 -29.12
CA TYR A 460 20.97 41.13 -28.30
C TYR A 460 22.05 40.28 -27.61
N LEU A 461 23.29 40.42 -28.09
CA LEU A 461 24.52 40.16 -27.33
C LEU A 461 25.07 41.53 -26.89
N PRO A 462 25.55 41.67 -25.65
CA PRO A 462 26.98 41.55 -25.36
C PRO A 462 27.22 40.90 -23.98
N GLY A 463 28.40 40.44 -23.56
CA GLY A 463 29.75 40.42 -24.11
C GLY A 463 30.61 39.52 -23.20
N GLN A 464 31.79 39.17 -23.69
CA GLN A 464 32.79 38.40 -22.96
C GLN A 464 33.32 39.15 -21.73
N ALA A 465 33.50 38.43 -20.63
CA ALA A 465 34.53 38.71 -19.64
C ALA A 465 35.14 37.37 -19.21
N GLU A 466 36.38 37.14 -19.65
CA GLU A 466 37.30 36.20 -19.01
C GLU A 466 37.60 36.68 -17.59
N ASP A 467 37.65 35.77 -16.61
CA ASP A 467 38.73 35.71 -15.64
C ASP A 467 38.62 34.51 -14.71
N GLY A 468 39.77 33.89 -14.43
CA GLY A 468 40.06 33.48 -13.05
C GLY A 468 39.87 32.01 -12.67
N VAL A 469 40.87 31.20 -13.04
CA VAL A 469 41.35 30.05 -12.25
C VAL A 469 41.37 30.38 -10.74
N ARG A 470 40.77 29.53 -9.89
CA ARG A 470 41.29 29.26 -8.53
C ARG A 470 40.81 27.92 -7.96
N THR A 471 41.80 27.14 -7.59
CA THR A 471 41.85 25.92 -6.77
C THR A 471 41.55 26.18 -5.28
N ALA A 472 41.23 25.08 -4.57
CA ALA A 472 41.09 24.89 -3.10
C ALA A 472 39.77 25.40 -2.50
N LEU A 473 38.99 24.65 -1.72
CA LEU A 473 39.25 23.57 -0.74
C LEU A 473 38.12 22.51 -0.78
#